data_AF-A0A7S2H670-F1
#
_entry.id   AF-A0A7S2H670-F1
#
_cell.length_a   1.000
_cell.length_b   1.000
_cell.length_c   1.000
_cell.angle_alpha   90.00
_cell.angle_beta   90.00
_cell.angle_gamma   90.00
#
_symmetry.space_group_name_H-M   'P 1'
#
loop_
_entity.id
_entity.type
_entity.pdbx_description
1 polymer ?
#
loop_
_entity_poly.entity_id
_entity_poly.type
_entity_poly.pdbx_seq_one_letter_code
_entity_poly.pdbx_strand_id
1 'polypeptide(L)'
;PPPSPPPPSPPPPSPPPSAPPPYPPFADLFGFVTARALEVSGLTLTSELAAFDSNLFRQRICTLFEPQCGSGSIVGLTPQAGSTVLSFKIRFENGGPTIPHMRRQLVDPVAVQESLGAEFPLASPYTITLRDDVLHRSNDQLVAQLVGFKALWATQVVFALVGA
;
A
#
# COMPACT_ATOMS: atom_id res chain seq x y z
N PRO A 1 53.40 34.01 -32.74
CA PRO A 1 52.00 33.53 -32.68
C PRO A 1 51.42 33.92 -31.31
N PRO A 2 50.22 34.50 -31.21
CA PRO A 2 49.62 34.78 -29.91
C PRO A 2 49.30 33.46 -29.17
N PRO A 3 49.42 33.42 -27.83
CA PRO A 3 49.07 32.24 -27.05
C PRO A 3 47.58 31.93 -27.22
N SER A 4 47.25 30.65 -27.37
CA SER A 4 45.87 30.18 -27.48
C SER A 4 45.07 30.55 -26.23
N PRO A 5 43.81 30.98 -26.37
CA PRO A 5 42.97 31.27 -25.22
C PRO A 5 42.77 30.01 -24.37
N PRO A 6 42.60 30.16 -23.04
CA PRO A 6 42.31 29.03 -22.17
C PRO A 6 40.99 28.37 -22.58
N PRO A 7 40.87 27.04 -22.42
CA PRO A 7 39.63 26.34 -22.72
C PRO A 7 38.49 26.86 -21.83
N PRO A 8 37.26 26.90 -22.35
CA PRO A 8 36.09 27.29 -21.56
C PRO A 8 35.92 26.32 -20.38
N SER A 9 35.57 26.87 -19.22
CA SER A 9 35.29 26.08 -18.01
C SER A 9 34.13 25.11 -18.26
N PRO A 10 34.16 23.90 -17.66
CA PRO A 10 33.06 22.97 -17.75
C PRO A 10 31.80 23.57 -17.12
N PRO A 11 30.60 23.24 -17.65
CA PRO A 11 29.35 23.68 -17.05
C PRO A 11 29.22 23.13 -15.62
N PRO A 12 28.56 23.87 -14.71
CA PRO A 12 28.31 23.38 -13.36
C PRO A 12 27.48 22.08 -13.39
N PRO A 13 27.70 21.17 -12.44
CA PRO A 13 26.89 19.96 -12.32
C PRO A 13 25.42 20.32 -12.13
N SER A 14 24.54 19.59 -12.80
CA SER A 14 23.09 19.79 -12.67
C SER A 14 22.67 19.59 -11.21
N PRO A 15 21.72 20.39 -10.69
CA PRO A 15 21.17 20.17 -9.37
C PRO A 15 20.56 18.75 -9.30
N PRO A 16 20.61 18.08 -8.13
CA PRO A 16 19.94 16.81 -7.95
C PRO A 16 18.45 16.96 -8.29
N PRO A 17 17.83 15.92 -8.88
CA PRO A 17 16.40 15.95 -9.17
C PRO A 17 15.63 16.27 -7.88
N SER A 18 14.74 17.26 -7.94
CA SER A 18 13.87 17.60 -6.82
C SER A 18 13.16 16.33 -6.35
N ALA A 19 13.28 16.02 -5.05
CA ALA A 19 12.52 14.93 -4.46
C ALA A 19 11.02 15.12 -4.80
N PRO A 20 10.31 14.04 -5.17
CA PRO A 20 8.89 14.15 -5.44
C PRO A 20 8.19 14.73 -4.20
N PRO A 21 7.21 15.63 -4.38
CA PRO A 21 6.50 16.21 -3.26
C PRO A 21 5.88 15.08 -2.41
N PRO A 22 5.91 15.19 -1.07
CA PRO A 22 5.20 14.26 -0.21
C PRO A 22 3.73 14.26 -0.64
N TYR A 23 3.18 13.06 -0.82
CA TYR A 23 1.78 12.91 -1.23
C TYR A 23 0.89 13.62 -0.20
N PRO A 24 -0.12 14.38 -0.66
CA PRO A 24 -1.04 15.01 0.27
C PRO A 24 -1.63 13.92 1.18
N PRO A 25 -1.76 14.17 2.49
CA PRO A 25 -2.56 13.28 3.33
C PRO A 25 -3.91 13.15 2.64
N PHE A 26 -4.36 11.93 2.39
CA PHE A 26 -5.72 11.73 1.96
C PHE A 26 -6.59 12.25 3.09
N ALA A 27 -7.11 13.46 2.91
CA ALA A 27 -8.32 13.85 3.60
C ALA A 27 -9.33 12.78 3.23
N ASP A 28 -9.78 12.03 4.23
CA ASP A 28 -11.07 11.38 4.18
C ASP A 28 -12.04 12.40 3.62
N LEU A 29 -12.34 12.33 2.32
CA LEU A 29 -13.42 13.09 1.71
C LEU A 29 -14.68 12.48 2.35
N PHE A 30 -15.00 12.97 3.54
CA PHE A 30 -16.07 12.52 4.41
C PHE A 30 -16.08 11.01 4.76
N GLY A 31 -14.98 10.39 5.16
CA GLY A 31 -15.02 9.01 5.72
C GLY A 31 -15.69 7.95 4.82
N PHE A 32 -15.76 8.19 3.51
CA PHE A 32 -16.56 7.39 2.57
C PHE A 32 -15.74 6.40 1.74
N VAL A 33 -14.43 6.31 1.96
CA VAL A 33 -13.56 5.30 1.34
C VAL A 33 -13.24 4.23 2.39
N THR A 34 -13.93 3.10 2.31
CA THR A 34 -13.62 1.91 3.12
C THR A 34 -12.23 1.36 2.83
N ALA A 35 -11.76 0.48 3.73
CA ALA A 35 -10.44 -0.15 3.72
C ALA A 35 -9.91 -0.42 2.30
N ARG A 36 -8.72 0.11 2.00
CA ARG A 36 -8.06 -0.09 0.70
C ARG A 36 -7.44 -1.48 0.71
N ALA A 37 -7.91 -2.37 -0.15
CA ALA A 37 -7.30 -3.68 -0.32
C ALA A 37 -6.70 -3.87 -1.72
N LEU A 38 -5.52 -4.48 -1.75
CA LEU A 38 -4.83 -4.89 -2.97
C LEU A 38 -4.55 -6.39 -2.87
N GLU A 39 -5.10 -7.15 -3.80
CA GLU A 39 -4.84 -8.57 -3.92
C GLU A 39 -3.57 -8.80 -4.75
N VAL A 40 -2.63 -9.52 -4.15
CA VAL A 40 -1.38 -9.96 -4.77
C VAL A 40 -1.49 -11.45 -5.01
N SER A 41 -1.15 -11.88 -6.21
CA SER A 41 -1.16 -13.29 -6.61
C SER A 41 0.02 -13.61 -7.51
N GLY A 42 0.52 -14.84 -7.43
CA GLY A 42 1.62 -15.31 -8.27
C GLY A 42 3.03 -14.95 -7.75
N LEU A 43 3.15 -14.30 -6.58
CA LEU A 43 4.45 -13.97 -6.02
C LEU A 43 5.20 -15.25 -5.68
N THR A 44 6.29 -15.52 -6.41
CA THR A 44 7.01 -16.79 -6.31
C THR A 44 8.33 -16.59 -5.57
N LEU A 45 8.54 -17.36 -4.51
CA LEU A 45 9.84 -17.45 -3.82
C LEU A 45 10.61 -18.69 -4.30
N THR A 46 11.93 -18.72 -4.11
CA THR A 46 12.76 -19.92 -4.39
C THR A 46 12.98 -20.80 -3.15
N SER A 47 12.52 -20.36 -1.98
CA SER A 47 12.63 -21.13 -0.74
C SER A 47 11.65 -22.31 -0.69
N GLU A 48 11.95 -23.32 0.12
CA GLU A 48 11.04 -24.44 0.31
C GLU A 48 9.87 -24.07 1.21
N LEU A 49 8.68 -24.59 0.90
CA LEU A 49 7.46 -24.34 1.68
C LEU A 49 7.60 -24.79 3.15
N ALA A 50 8.38 -25.84 3.41
CA ALA A 50 8.60 -26.35 4.77
C ALA A 50 9.33 -25.35 5.68
N ALA A 51 10.10 -24.41 5.10
CA ALA A 51 10.82 -23.37 5.80
C ALA A 51 10.09 -22.02 5.79
N PHE A 52 8.86 -21.96 5.25
CA PHE A 52 8.15 -20.70 5.08
C PHE A 52 7.58 -20.17 6.40
N ASP A 53 8.22 -19.13 6.95
CA ASP A 53 7.68 -18.38 8.09
C ASP A 53 6.72 -17.27 7.61
N SER A 54 5.43 -17.57 7.68
CA SER A 54 4.36 -16.64 7.31
C SER A 54 4.32 -15.36 8.16
N ASN A 55 4.76 -15.39 9.42
CA ASN A 55 4.74 -14.21 10.30
C ASN A 55 5.89 -13.28 9.94
N LEU A 56 7.09 -13.84 9.76
CA LEU A 56 8.26 -13.08 9.34
C LEU A 56 8.03 -12.50 7.93
N PHE A 57 7.44 -13.27 7.01
CA PHE A 57 7.07 -12.77 5.68
C PHE A 57 6.17 -11.54 5.77
N ARG A 58 5.12 -11.58 6.60
CA ARG A 58 4.20 -10.45 6.79
C ARG A 58 4.91 -9.22 7.35
N GLN A 59 5.80 -9.40 8.32
CA GLN A 59 6.57 -8.30 8.89
C GLN A 59 7.47 -7.66 7.83
N ARG A 60 8.20 -8.49 7.07
CA ARG A 60 9.13 -8.05 6.04
C ARG A 60 8.43 -7.36 4.88
N ILE A 61 7.37 -7.91 4.33
CA ILE A 61 6.67 -7.24 3.22
C ILE A 61 5.95 -5.96 3.68
N CYS A 62 5.60 -5.84 4.97
CA CYS A 62 5.01 -4.60 5.49
C CYS A 62 5.99 -3.43 5.59
N THR A 63 7.30 -3.68 5.64
CA THR A 63 8.29 -2.60 5.61
C THR A 63 8.40 -1.92 4.25
N LEU A 64 7.85 -2.53 3.20
CA LEU A 64 7.81 -1.98 1.84
C LEU A 64 6.96 -0.70 1.74
N PHE A 65 6.03 -0.51 2.67
CA PHE A 65 5.05 0.56 2.61
C PHE A 65 5.30 1.62 3.68
N GLU A 66 4.97 2.86 3.33
CA GLU A 66 4.97 3.98 4.28
C GLU A 66 3.59 4.66 4.28
N PRO A 67 2.88 4.70 5.43
CA PRO A 67 3.23 4.06 6.70
C PRO A 67 3.23 2.53 6.62
N GLN A 68 4.05 1.87 7.45
CA GLN A 68 4.16 0.41 7.49
C GLN A 68 2.80 -0.24 7.79
N CYS A 69 2.51 -1.35 7.10
CA CYS A 69 1.31 -2.10 7.44
C CYS A 69 1.44 -2.86 8.77
N GLY A 70 0.31 -3.06 9.45
CA GLY A 70 0.25 -3.93 10.61
C GLY A 70 0.22 -5.41 10.21
N SER A 71 0.56 -6.31 11.13
CA SER A 71 0.50 -7.76 10.89
C SER A 71 -0.88 -8.28 10.49
N GLY A 72 -1.95 -7.57 10.89
CA GLY A 72 -3.34 -7.84 10.50
C GLY A 72 -3.74 -7.29 9.12
N SER A 73 -2.92 -6.45 8.51
CA SER A 73 -3.19 -5.91 7.17
C SER A 73 -3.00 -6.95 6.07
N ILE A 74 -2.19 -7.97 6.29
CA ILE A 74 -1.97 -9.03 5.31
C ILE A 74 -2.85 -10.22 5.66
N VAL A 75 -3.85 -10.46 4.82
CA VAL A 75 -4.87 -11.49 5.03
C VAL A 75 -4.89 -12.47 3.87
N GLY A 76 -5.34 -13.70 4.15
CA GLY A 76 -5.49 -14.73 3.13
C GLY A 76 -4.17 -15.18 2.50
N LEU A 77 -3.06 -15.12 3.24
CA LEU A 77 -1.76 -15.60 2.77
C LEU A 77 -1.80 -17.13 2.60
N THR A 78 -1.89 -17.57 1.34
CA THR A 78 -1.96 -18.97 0.97
C THR A 78 -0.80 -19.32 0.03
N PRO A 79 0.09 -20.24 0.43
CA PRO A 79 1.01 -20.88 -0.50
C PRO A 79 0.27 -21.89 -1.39
N GLN A 80 0.56 -21.93 -2.69
CA GLN A 80 0.05 -22.97 -3.59
C GLN A 80 0.84 -24.27 -3.44
N ALA A 81 0.19 -25.41 -3.67
CA ALA A 81 0.82 -26.72 -3.53
C ALA A 81 1.96 -26.90 -4.54
N GLY A 82 3.14 -27.33 -4.07
CA GLY A 82 4.30 -27.68 -4.90
C GLY A 82 5.21 -26.52 -5.31
N SER A 83 4.93 -25.29 -4.87
CA SER A 83 5.79 -24.11 -5.08
C SER A 83 5.48 -23.03 -4.05
N THR A 84 6.45 -22.22 -3.65
CA THR A 84 6.25 -21.00 -2.83
C THR A 84 5.64 -19.86 -3.64
N VAL A 85 4.60 -20.17 -4.42
CA VAL A 85 3.73 -19.19 -5.05
C VAL A 85 2.72 -18.74 -4.01
N LEU A 86 2.75 -17.45 -3.68
CA LEU A 86 1.97 -16.82 -2.65
C LEU A 86 0.84 -15.99 -3.28
N SER A 87 -0.34 -16.13 -2.69
CA SER A 87 -1.47 -15.23 -2.89
C SER A 87 -1.89 -14.66 -1.55
N PHE A 88 -2.11 -13.35 -1.48
CA PHE A 88 -2.51 -12.64 -0.26
C PHE A 88 -3.17 -11.31 -0.59
N LYS A 89 -3.89 -10.73 0.38
CA LYS A 89 -4.46 -9.39 0.28
C LYS A 89 -3.81 -8.48 1.30
N ILE A 90 -3.43 -7.28 0.86
CA ILE A 90 -2.93 -6.21 1.71
C ILE A 90 -4.08 -5.22 1.92
N ARG A 91 -4.54 -5.06 3.15
CA ARG A 91 -5.68 -4.23 3.55
C ARG A 91 -5.26 -3.20 4.59
N PHE A 92 -5.52 -1.93 4.30
CA PHE A 92 -5.38 -0.85 5.28
C PHE A 92 -6.76 -0.35 5.69
N GLU A 93 -7.09 -0.47 6.98
CA GLU A 93 -8.43 -0.14 7.51
C GLU A 93 -8.60 1.34 7.83
N ASN A 94 -7.55 2.00 8.34
CA ASN A 94 -7.57 3.41 8.74
C ASN A 94 -6.30 4.10 8.24
N GLY A 95 -6.40 4.95 7.20
CA GLY A 95 -5.24 5.58 6.58
C GLY A 95 -4.35 4.59 5.80
N GLY A 96 -3.13 4.99 5.46
CA GLY A 96 -2.16 4.14 4.74
C GLY A 96 -1.84 4.58 3.30
N PRO A 97 -0.92 3.85 2.63
CA PRO A 97 -0.55 4.12 1.25
C PRO A 97 -1.75 3.98 0.30
N THR A 98 -1.72 4.75 -0.78
CA THR A 98 -2.73 4.63 -1.83
C THR A 98 -2.54 3.34 -2.63
N ILE A 99 -3.59 2.83 -3.28
CA ILE A 99 -3.48 1.67 -4.19
C ILE A 99 -2.41 1.90 -5.27
N PRO A 100 -2.36 3.06 -5.95
CA PRO A 100 -1.26 3.36 -6.88
C PRO A 100 0.13 3.29 -6.25
N HIS A 101 0.28 3.74 -5.00
CA HIS A 101 1.54 3.64 -4.27
C HIS A 101 1.90 2.19 -3.97
N MET A 102 0.96 1.40 -3.43
CA MET A 102 1.18 -0.03 -3.16
C MET A 102 1.57 -0.78 -4.42
N ARG A 103 0.87 -0.53 -5.54
CA ARG A 103 1.17 -1.15 -6.83
C ARG A 103 2.57 -0.79 -7.29
N ARG A 104 2.97 0.48 -7.21
CA ARG A 104 4.31 0.92 -7.61
C ARG A 104 5.42 0.19 -6.85
N GLN A 105 5.25 0.03 -5.54
CA GLN A 105 6.25 -0.67 -4.73
C GLN A 105 6.30 -2.18 -5.06
N LEU A 106 5.13 -2.81 -5.23
CA LEU A 106 5.05 -4.25 -5.49
C LEU A 106 5.51 -4.65 -6.90
N VAL A 107 5.40 -3.78 -7.90
CA VAL A 107 5.91 -4.09 -9.25
C VAL A 107 7.44 -3.96 -9.35
N ASP A 108 8.10 -3.34 -8.36
CA ASP A 108 9.55 -3.22 -8.32
C ASP A 108 10.16 -4.46 -7.63
N PRO A 109 10.75 -5.41 -8.38
CA PRO A 109 11.35 -6.61 -7.78
C PRO A 109 12.52 -6.28 -6.84
N VAL A 110 13.23 -5.17 -7.05
CA VAL A 110 14.37 -4.78 -6.21
C VAL A 110 13.86 -4.33 -4.86
N ALA A 111 12.89 -3.41 -4.85
CA ALA A 111 12.28 -2.93 -3.61
C ALA A 111 11.62 -4.08 -2.81
N VAL A 112 10.93 -4.99 -3.50
CA VAL A 112 10.32 -6.18 -2.86
C VAL A 112 11.40 -7.10 -2.30
N GLN A 113 12.47 -7.39 -3.05
CA GLN A 113 13.57 -8.24 -2.58
C GLN A 113 14.31 -7.63 -1.38
N GLU A 114 14.54 -6.31 -1.39
CA GLU A 114 15.18 -5.59 -0.28
C GLU A 114 14.30 -5.64 0.98
N SER A 115 12.99 -5.45 0.83
CA SER A 115 12.04 -5.53 1.94
C SER A 115 11.94 -6.95 2.52
N LEU A 116 11.96 -7.96 1.65
CA LEU A 116 11.85 -9.36 2.02
C LEU A 116 13.13 -9.93 2.67
N GLY A 117 14.30 -9.43 2.27
CA GLY A 117 15.59 -9.92 2.76
C GLY A 117 15.99 -11.26 2.14
N ALA A 118 17.13 -11.79 2.62
CA ALA A 118 17.69 -13.06 2.13
C ALA A 118 16.87 -14.29 2.55
N GLU A 119 15.96 -14.12 3.52
CA GLU A 119 15.08 -15.15 4.05
C GLU A 119 13.98 -15.56 3.05
N PHE A 120 13.58 -14.64 2.16
CA PHE A 120 12.56 -14.88 1.14
C PHE A 120 13.07 -14.46 -0.25
N PRO A 121 14.01 -15.23 -0.83
CA PRO A 121 14.54 -14.95 -2.16
C PRO A 121 13.44 -15.07 -3.22
N LEU A 122 13.27 -14.02 -4.04
CA LEU A 122 12.33 -14.00 -5.15
C LEU A 122 12.80 -14.91 -6.29
N ALA A 123 11.85 -15.60 -6.93
CA ALA A 123 12.12 -16.33 -8.16
C ALA A 123 12.32 -15.38 -9.34
N SER A 124 13.21 -15.78 -10.25
CA SER A 124 13.40 -15.14 -11.55
C SER A 124 12.78 -16.02 -12.64
N PRO A 125 11.88 -15.49 -13.49
CA PRO A 125 11.47 -14.09 -13.59
C PRO A 125 10.46 -13.67 -12.50
N TYR A 126 10.59 -12.43 -12.02
CA TYR A 126 9.61 -11.85 -11.10
C TYR A 126 8.30 -11.56 -11.82
N THR A 127 7.25 -12.31 -11.48
CA THR A 127 5.92 -12.17 -12.08
C THR A 127 4.87 -12.14 -10.98
N ILE A 128 4.06 -11.08 -10.94
CA ILE A 128 2.95 -10.95 -10.01
C ILE A 128 1.72 -10.40 -10.72
N THR A 129 0.55 -10.74 -10.20
CA THR A 129 -0.73 -10.14 -10.61
C THR A 129 -1.30 -9.34 -9.44
N LEU A 130 -1.63 -8.07 -9.72
CA LEU A 130 -2.19 -7.12 -8.76
C LEU A 130 -3.64 -6.79 -9.14
N ARG A 131 -4.58 -7.00 -8.22
CA ARG A 131 -5.99 -6.67 -8.40
C ARG A 131 -6.47 -5.76 -7.29
N ASP A 132 -7.12 -4.67 -7.69
CA ASP A 132 -7.69 -3.71 -6.76
C ASP A 132 -8.96 -4.34 -6.14
N ASP A 133 -8.95 -4.51 -4.82
CA ASP A 133 -10.09 -4.99 -4.05
C ASP A 133 -10.68 -3.80 -3.28
N VAL A 134 -11.26 -2.86 -4.04
CA VAL A 134 -11.91 -1.69 -3.46
C VAL A 134 -13.37 -2.05 -3.25
N LEU A 135 -13.76 -2.28 -2.00
CA LEU A 135 -15.17 -2.25 -1.63
C LEU A 135 -15.71 -0.85 -1.89
N HIS A 136 -16.35 -0.67 -3.05
CA HIS A 136 -17.18 0.50 -3.31
C HIS A 136 -18.47 0.28 -2.52
N ARG A 137 -18.76 1.13 -1.54
CA ARG A 137 -20.11 1.15 -0.98
C ARG A 137 -21.07 1.57 -2.07
N SER A 138 -22.19 0.87 -2.19
CA SER A 138 -23.28 1.33 -3.03
C SER A 138 -23.83 2.65 -2.47
N ASN A 139 -24.40 3.49 -3.34
CA ASN A 139 -25.10 4.71 -2.93
C ASN A 139 -26.16 4.42 -1.84
N ASP A 140 -26.79 3.25 -1.87
CA ASP A 140 -27.79 2.85 -0.88
C ASP A 140 -27.20 2.63 0.52
N GLN A 141 -25.99 2.05 0.61
CA GLN A 141 -25.28 1.89 1.89
C GLN A 141 -24.81 3.24 2.44
N LEU A 142 -24.48 4.19 1.55
CA LEU A 142 -24.14 5.57 1.91
C LEU A 142 -25.38 6.32 2.45
N VAL A 143 -26.52 6.21 1.77
CA VAL A 143 -27.79 6.81 2.20
C VAL A 143 -28.25 6.22 3.54
N ALA A 144 -28.16 4.91 3.72
CA ALA A 144 -28.54 4.24 4.98
C ALA A 144 -27.72 4.74 6.18
N GLN A 145 -26.41 4.96 6.01
CA GLN A 145 -25.58 5.53 7.08
C GLN A 145 -25.87 7.02 7.33
N LEU A 146 -26.12 7.80 6.29
CA LEU A 146 -26.49 9.21 6.46
C LEU A 146 -27.82 9.35 7.21
N VAL A 147 -28.77 8.45 6.94
CA VAL A 147 -30.05 8.33 7.66
C VAL A 147 -29.82 7.90 9.11
N GLY A 148 -28.94 6.93 9.36
CA GLY A 148 -28.56 6.51 10.71
C GLY A 148 -27.94 7.64 11.55
N PHE A 149 -27.05 8.43 10.95
CA PHE A 149 -26.51 9.63 11.59
C PHE A 149 -27.62 10.66 11.90
N LYS A 150 -28.49 10.97 10.93
CA LYS A 150 -29.62 11.87 11.15
C LYS A 150 -30.55 11.39 12.27
N ALA A 151 -30.80 10.09 12.39
CA ALA A 151 -31.64 9.52 13.43
C ALA A 151 -31.02 9.66 14.84
N LEU A 152 -29.70 9.48 14.98
CA LEU A 152 -28.97 9.66 16.23
C LEU A 152 -28.94 11.12 16.69
N TRP A 153 -28.78 12.07 15.77
CA TRP A 153 -28.85 13.50 16.08
C TRP A 153 -30.27 13.97 16.40
N ALA A 154 -31.29 13.44 15.70
CA ALA A 154 -32.68 13.77 15.99
C ALA A 154 -33.11 13.27 17.39
N THR A 155 -32.64 12.10 17.82
CA THR A 155 -32.95 11.60 19.18
C THR A 155 -32.23 12.39 20.28
N GLN A 156 -30.97 12.79 20.07
CA GLN A 156 -30.24 13.65 21.02
C GLN A 156 -30.91 15.03 21.20
N VAL A 157 -31.44 15.63 20.14
CA VAL A 157 -32.17 16.91 20.21
C VAL A 157 -33.53 16.77 20.91
N VAL A 158 -34.24 15.65 20.71
CA VAL A 158 -35.52 15.39 21.40
C VAL A 158 -35.30 15.17 22.90
N PHE A 159 -34.25 14.46 23.32
CA PHE A 159 -33.96 14.30 24.76
C PHE A 159 -33.51 15.62 25.44
N ALA A 160 -32.87 16.53 24.70
CA ALA A 160 -32.53 17.85 25.23
C ALA A 160 -33.74 18.81 25.35
N LEU A 161 -34.80 18.60 24.56
CA LEU A 161 -36.03 19.42 24.58
C LEU A 161 -37.14 18.90 25.51
N VAL A 162 -37.12 17.61 25.86
CA VAL A 162 -38.10 17.00 26.78
C VAL A 162 -37.59 16.98 28.23
N GLY A 163 -36.31 17.30 28.45
CA GLY A 163 -35.68 17.40 29.77
C GLY A 163 -35.49 18.84 30.30
N ALA A 164 -36.09 19.85 29.66
CA ALA A 164 -36.06 21.25 30.07
C ALA A 164 -37.42 21.72 30.61
#